data_AF-A0A0D0CYQ9-F1
#
_entry.id   AF-A0A0D0CYQ9-F1
#
_cell.length_a   1.000
_cell.length_b   1.000
_cell.length_c   1.000
_cell.angle_alpha   90.00
_cell.angle_beta   90.00
_cell.angle_gamma   90.00
#
_symmetry.space_group_name_H-M   'P 1'
#
loop_
_entity.id
_entity.type
_entity.pdbx_description
1 polymer ?
#
loop_
_entity_poly.entity_id
_entity_poly.type
_entity_poly.pdbx_seq_one_letter_code
_entity_poly.pdbx_strand_id
1 'polypeptide(L)' 'LFQQFCHKLLVWCQLYHPNILPIFRVNIDLFDPSFHLISPWMDNGYIVAFLKQN' A
#
# COMPACT_ATOMS: atom_id res chain seq x y z
N LEU A 1 9.98 -4.73 -15.13
CA LEU A 1 8.83 -4.84 -14.21
C LEU A 1 9.20 -4.42 -12.78
N PHE A 2 10.20 -5.07 -12.16
CA PHE A 2 10.68 -4.76 -10.80
C PHE A 2 11.00 -3.28 -10.56
N GLN A 3 11.80 -2.67 -11.43
CA GLN A 3 12.20 -1.25 -11.29
C GLN A 3 11.00 -0.29 -11.39
N GLN A 4 10.04 -0.57 -12.26
CA GLN A 4 8.83 0.26 -12.41
C GLN A 4 7.92 0.14 -11.18
N PHE A 5 7.81 -1.07 -10.60
CA PHE A 5 7.06 -1.29 -9.37
C PHE A 5 7.72 -0.56 -8.18
N CYS A 6 9.03 -0.70 -8.02
CA CYS A 6 9.79 0.00 -6.99
C CYS A 6 9.66 1.51 -7.13
N HIS A 7 9.71 2.04 -8.36
CA HIS A 7 9.52 3.47 -8.61
C HIS A 7 8.14 3.96 -8.17
N LYS A 8 7.07 3.26 -8.58
CA LYS A 8 5.68 3.60 -8.16
C LYS A 8 5.51 3.54 -6.65
N LEU A 9 6.12 2.54 -6.01
CA LEU A 9 6.09 2.39 -4.57
C LEU A 9 6.81 3.50 -3.84
N LEU A 10 7.98 3.88 -4.33
CA LEU A 10 8.79 4.94 -3.74
C LEU A 10 8.06 6.28 -3.84
N VAL A 11 7.40 6.56 -4.97
CA VAL A 11 6.50 7.71 -5.11
C VAL A 11 5.38 7.65 -4.07
N TRP A 12 4.70 6.51 -3.92
CA TRP A 12 3.62 6.37 -2.93
C TRP A 12 4.11 6.57 -1.49
N CYS A 13 5.27 6.03 -1.11
CA CYS A 13 5.87 6.22 0.22
C CYS A 13 6.19 7.69 0.54
N GLN A 14 6.33 8.55 -0.48
CA GLN A 14 6.62 9.97 -0.33
C GLN A 14 5.36 10.86 -0.26
N LEU A 15 4.16 10.30 -0.52
CA LEU A 15 2.92 11.07 -0.49
C LEU A 15 2.38 11.20 0.93
N TYR A 16 2.23 12.44 1.39
CA TYR A 16 1.63 12.79 2.68
C TYR A 16 0.41 13.69 2.46
N HIS A 17 -0.78 13.08 2.48
CA HIS A 17 -2.05 13.79 2.33
C HIS A 17 -3.15 13.04 3.09
N PRO A 18 -4.11 13.72 3.76
CA PRO A 18 -5.14 13.07 4.58
C PRO A 18 -6.01 12.04 3.83
N ASN A 19 -6.15 12.18 2.52
CA ASN A 19 -6.97 11.29 1.68
C ASN A 19 -6.15 10.25 0.89
N ILE A 20 -4.85 10.12 1.16
CA ILE A 20 -3.99 9.09 0.56
C ILE A 20 -3.59 8.13 1.67
N LEU A 21 -3.82 6.84 1.45
CA LEU A 21 -3.40 5.81 2.41
C LEU A 21 -1.87 5.80 2.51
N PRO A 22 -1.28 6.04 3.69
CA PRO A 22 0.16 6.01 3.85
C PRO A 22 0.70 4.58 3.79
N ILE A 23 1.90 4.42 3.23
CA ILE A 23 2.69 3.20 3.33
C ILE A 23 3.79 3.44 4.36
N PHE A 24 3.82 2.64 5.42
CA PHE A 24 4.81 2.76 6.49
C PHE A 24 6.15 2.13 6.13
N ARG A 25 6.11 0.96 5.47
CA ARG A 25 7.33 0.24 5.11
C ARG A 25 7.10 -0.69 3.93
N VAL A 26 8.13 -0.82 3.10
CA VAL A 26 8.25 -1.86 2.08
C VAL A 26 9.31 -2.85 2.55
N ASN A 27 9.00 -4.14 2.51
CA ASN A 27 9.96 -5.19 2.80
C ASN A 27 10.22 -5.99 1.51
N ILE A 28 11.48 -5.98 1.08
CA ILE A 28 11.93 -6.64 -0.15
C ILE A 28 12.87 -7.82 0.12
N ASP A 29 13.47 -7.89 1.32
CA ASP A 29 14.52 -8.86 1.63
C ASP A 29 13.99 -10.07 2.41
N LEU A 30 13.07 -9.87 3.37
CA LEU A 30 12.63 -10.95 4.26
C LEU A 30 11.74 -12.00 3.58
N PHE A 31 11.22 -11.72 2.39
CA PHE A 31 10.23 -12.57 1.74
C PHE A 31 10.44 -12.68 0.22
N ASP A 32 11.69 -12.67 -0.24
CA ASP A 32 12.03 -12.86 -1.65
C ASP A 32 11.36 -14.14 -2.22
N PRO A 33 10.73 -14.09 -3.40
CA PRO A 33 10.72 -13.00 -4.39
C PRO A 33 9.54 -12.00 -4.27
N SER A 34 8.81 -12.00 -3.15
CA SER A 34 7.56 -11.24 -2.98
C SER A 34 7.74 -9.92 -2.22
N PHE A 35 7.08 -8.86 -2.70
CA PHE A 35 7.04 -7.56 -2.04
C PHE A 35 5.96 -7.51 -0.99
N HIS A 36 6.29 -6.94 0.16
CA HIS A 36 5.31 -6.75 1.23
C HIS A 36 5.19 -5.29 1.59
N LEU A 37 3.96 -4.79 1.55
CA LEU A 37 3.60 -3.43 1.89
C LEU A 37 2.90 -3.41 3.23
N ILE A 38 3.34 -2.52 4.09
CA ILE A 38 2.76 -2.33 5.41
C ILE A 38 2.07 -0.97 5.41
N SER A 39 0.76 -0.96 5.64
CA SER A 39 -0.09 0.21 5.79
C SER A 39 -0.85 0.14 7.11
N PRO A 40 -1.45 1.24 7.60
CA PRO A 40 -2.39 1.15 8.69
C PRO A 40 -3.58 0.26 8.32
N TRP A 41 -4.15 -0.36 9.34
CA TRP A 41 -5.39 -1.12 9.19
C TRP A 41 -6.55 -0.17 8.87
N MET A 42 -7.41 -0.58 7.95
CA MET A 42 -8.59 0.17 7.51
C MET A 42 -9.83 -0.63 7.89
N ASP A 43 -10.48 -0.28 9.00
CA ASP A 43 -11.63 -1.04 9.54
C ASP A 43 -12.77 -1.20 8.52
N ASN A 44 -13.01 -0.18 7.72
CA ASN A 44 -14.05 -0.18 6.69
C ASN A 44 -13.62 -0.85 5.37
N GLY A 45 -12.36 -1.28 5.26
CA GLY A 45 -11.80 -1.85 4.04
C GLY A 45 -11.87 -0.90 2.83
N TYR A 46 -12.06 -1.46 1.64
CA TYR A 46 -12.20 -0.67 0.40
C TYR A 46 -13.66 -0.35 0.10
N ILE A 47 -13.88 0.78 -0.58
CA ILE A 47 -15.21 1.38 -0.78
C ILE A 47 -16.23 0.43 -1.41
N VAL A 48 -15.84 -0.39 -2.39
CA VAL A 48 -16.76 -1.33 -3.04
C VAL A 48 -17.23 -2.44 -2.07
N ALA A 49 -16.36 -2.94 -1.19
CA ALA A 49 -16.78 -3.91 -0.17
C ALA A 49 -17.66 -3.26 0.91
N PHE A 50 -17.28 -2.07 1.35
CA PHE A 50 -18.06 -1.31 2.34
C PHE A 50 -19.49 -1.03 1.86
N LEU A 51 -19.64 -0.57 0.62
CA LEU A 51 -20.95 -0.24 0.05
C LEU A 51 -21.85 -1.46 -0.16
N LYS A 52 -21.29 -2.66 -0.37
CA LYS A 52 -22.05 -3.91 -0.51
C LYS A 52 -22.68 -4.41 0.79
N GLN A 53 -22.32 -3.84 1.94
CA GLN A 53 -22.85 -4.22 3.26
C GLN A 53 -24.10 -3.42 3.66
N ASN A 54 -24.58 -2.52 2.80
CA ASN A 54 -25.85 -1.77 2.94
C ASN A 54 -26.88 -2.29 1.95
#